data_AF-A0A1H4AAD2-F1
#
_entry.id   AF-A0A1H4AAD2-F1
#
_cell.length_a   1.000
_cell.length_b   1.000
_cell.length_c   1.000
_cell.angle_alpha   90.00
_cell.angle_beta   90.00
_cell.angle_gamma   90.00
#
_symmetry.space_group_name_H-M   'P 1'
#
loop_
_entity.id
_entity.type
_entity.pdbx_description
1 polymer ?
#
loop_
_entity_poly.entity_id
_entity_poly.type
_entity_poly.pdbx_seq_one_letter_code
_entity_poly.pdbx_strand_id
1 'polypeptide(L)'
;MADAEREVDDVLSGNVLSVQELNDRIASVVQDTPALNGVRCIGEVTDLHKNSTALYFTLTDGDAELPCMLWANRYQKMDADLEDGTEVILEGDIDYWTEGGKIDLKPWEVIVVGDGDQAAAVERLRSELEERGWFDDEQKQRPPAFPERVGVVTSLRGDARYDIQNAIHEQDPTVDILVKDATVQGSEAPTSIANGIHHLDRSEEVDSIIVGRGGGSDSNLQAFNTERVAEAIFTANTPVVTAIGHTDDRLIADQVADVATITPTAAGEYIVNSREEFFAGEVKPLAQQLDAAYETFQQEHEHERELAEAVDEAAASEGLPPVYYKAAIAVLLLLLLAITGLWLGVI
;
A
#
# COMPACT_ATOMS: atom_id res chain seq x y z
N MET A 1 -16.05 23.24 68.00
CA MET A 1 -17.48 22.91 67.82
C MET A 1 -18.21 24.00 67.04
N ALA A 2 -18.04 25.28 67.37
CA ALA A 2 -18.70 26.37 66.63
C ALA A 2 -18.23 26.60 65.17
N ASP A 3 -17.02 26.17 64.78
CA ASP A 3 -16.54 26.30 63.38
C ASP A 3 -17.05 25.17 62.46
N ALA A 4 -17.29 23.97 62.99
CA ALA A 4 -17.80 22.84 62.22
C ALA A 4 -19.30 22.98 61.90
N GLU A 5 -20.07 23.67 62.75
CA GLU A 5 -21.48 23.98 62.48
C GLU A 5 -21.62 25.11 61.44
N ARG A 6 -20.62 25.97 61.29
CA ARG A 6 -20.60 27.06 60.30
C ARG A 6 -20.25 26.61 58.89
N GLU A 7 -19.39 25.60 58.74
CA GLU A 7 -19.07 25.00 57.43
C GLU A 7 -20.25 24.20 56.83
N VAL A 8 -21.11 23.61 57.67
CA VAL A 8 -22.27 22.83 57.20
C VAL A 8 -23.38 23.76 56.66
N ASP A 9 -23.58 24.92 57.30
CA ASP A 9 -24.57 25.92 56.85
C ASP A 9 -24.15 26.60 55.54
N ASP A 10 -22.85 26.77 55.28
CA ASP A 10 -22.36 27.38 54.03
C ASP A 10 -22.43 26.40 52.84
N VAL A 11 -22.31 25.08 53.08
CA VAL A 11 -22.50 24.02 52.06
C VAL A 11 -23.98 23.84 51.70
N LEU A 12 -24.91 24.13 52.61
CA LEU A 12 -26.36 24.08 52.40
C LEU A 12 -26.93 25.35 51.74
N SER A 13 -26.10 26.38 51.51
CA SER A 13 -26.50 27.64 50.89
C SER A 13 -26.54 27.61 49.35
N GLY A 14 -26.01 26.56 48.72
CA GLY A 14 -26.31 26.20 47.34
C GLY A 14 -27.58 25.36 47.31
N ASN A 15 -28.54 25.67 46.42
CA ASN A 15 -29.78 24.92 46.24
C ASN A 15 -29.52 23.40 46.14
N VAL A 16 -29.63 22.67 47.25
CA VAL A 16 -29.52 21.22 47.29
C VAL A 16 -30.82 20.66 46.71
N LEU A 17 -30.71 19.99 45.58
CA LEU A 17 -31.84 19.31 44.93
C LEU A 17 -31.90 17.85 45.42
N SER A 18 -33.10 17.34 45.64
CA SER A 18 -33.32 15.90 45.72
C SER A 18 -33.04 15.23 44.37
N VAL A 19 -32.79 13.92 44.38
CA VAL A 19 -32.58 13.13 43.14
C VAL A 19 -33.77 13.29 42.18
N GLN A 20 -35.00 13.30 42.72
CA GLN A 20 -36.20 13.52 41.93
C GLN A 20 -36.21 14.92 41.28
N GLU A 21 -35.94 15.97 42.05
CA GLU A 21 -35.91 17.35 41.52
C GLU A 21 -34.81 17.55 40.47
N LEU A 22 -33.67 16.86 40.62
CA LEU A 22 -32.61 16.88 39.63
C LEU A 22 -33.03 16.15 38.34
N ASN A 23 -33.63 14.97 38.43
CA ASN A 23 -34.09 14.20 37.28
C ASN A 23 -35.23 14.91 36.53
N ASP A 24 -36.17 15.52 37.25
CA ASP A 24 -37.25 16.32 36.66
C ASP A 24 -36.68 17.54 35.92
N ARG A 25 -35.61 18.15 36.46
CA ARG A 25 -34.91 19.25 35.80
C ARG A 25 -34.19 18.80 34.54
N ILE A 26 -33.52 17.64 34.56
CA ILE A 26 -32.88 17.07 33.35
C ILE A 26 -33.93 16.77 32.29
N ALA A 27 -35.05 16.16 32.67
CA ALA A 27 -36.15 15.86 31.76
C ALA A 27 -36.71 17.12 31.10
N SER A 28 -36.93 18.20 31.87
CA SER A 28 -37.38 19.49 31.32
C SER A 28 -36.36 20.06 30.32
N VAL A 29 -35.05 20.01 30.62
CA VAL A 29 -34.03 20.47 29.66
C VAL A 29 -34.07 19.66 28.37
N VAL A 30 -34.19 18.34 28.44
CA VAL A 30 -34.27 17.47 27.26
C VAL A 30 -35.53 17.77 26.44
N GLN A 31 -36.68 17.87 27.08
CA GLN A 31 -37.98 18.13 26.42
C GLN A 31 -38.07 19.54 25.81
N ASP A 32 -37.55 20.55 26.51
CA ASP A 32 -37.64 21.95 26.10
C ASP A 32 -36.57 22.31 25.03
N THR A 33 -35.63 21.42 24.73
CA THR A 33 -34.58 21.65 23.74
C THR A 33 -35.04 21.23 22.34
N PRO A 34 -35.30 22.18 21.42
CA PRO A 34 -35.83 21.85 20.09
C PRO A 34 -34.87 21.01 19.24
N ALA A 35 -33.56 21.12 19.49
CA ALA A 35 -32.53 20.36 18.79
C ALA A 35 -32.51 18.86 19.14
N LEU A 36 -33.25 18.43 20.18
CA LEU A 36 -33.36 17.03 20.60
C LEU A 36 -34.70 16.37 20.21
N ASN A 37 -35.58 17.13 19.55
CA ASN A 37 -36.83 16.62 18.97
C ASN A 37 -36.59 16.30 17.49
N GLY A 38 -36.91 15.08 17.06
CA GLY A 38 -36.65 14.63 15.68
C GLY A 38 -35.18 14.61 15.29
N VAL A 39 -34.35 14.06 16.17
CA VAL A 39 -32.94 13.83 15.87
C VAL A 39 -32.80 12.74 14.82
N ARG A 40 -31.86 12.96 13.89
CA ARG A 40 -31.40 11.94 12.94
C ARG A 40 -30.01 11.50 13.34
N CYS A 41 -29.82 10.20 13.54
CA CYS A 41 -28.56 9.62 13.98
C CYS A 41 -28.23 8.39 13.14
N ILE A 42 -26.95 8.22 12.78
CA ILE A 42 -26.44 7.05 12.07
C ILE A 42 -25.57 6.24 13.03
N GLY A 43 -25.62 4.92 12.92
CA GLY A 43 -24.72 4.03 13.63
C GLY A 43 -25.05 2.56 13.41
N GLU A 44 -24.26 1.70 14.01
CA GLU A 44 -24.43 0.26 13.97
C GLU A 44 -25.33 -0.23 15.12
N VAL A 45 -26.28 -1.09 14.81
CA VAL A 45 -27.14 -1.76 15.79
C VAL A 45 -26.34 -2.83 16.54
N THR A 46 -26.31 -2.74 17.87
CA THR A 46 -25.72 -3.74 18.75
C THR A 46 -26.67 -4.09 19.92
N ASP A 47 -26.43 -5.22 20.58
CA ASP A 47 -27.20 -5.70 21.72
C ASP A 47 -28.74 -5.75 21.48
N LEU A 48 -29.14 -6.09 20.25
CA LEU A 48 -30.53 -6.15 19.85
C LEU A 48 -31.29 -7.23 20.62
N HIS A 49 -32.27 -6.80 21.40
CA HIS A 49 -33.16 -7.67 22.14
C HIS A 49 -34.62 -7.31 21.90
N LYS A 50 -35.39 -8.33 21.56
CA LYS A 50 -36.81 -8.19 21.22
C LYS A 50 -37.67 -8.85 22.28
N ASN A 51 -38.67 -8.12 22.76
CA ASN A 51 -39.75 -8.67 23.56
C ASN A 51 -41.11 -8.50 22.86
N SER A 52 -42.21 -8.89 23.52
CA SER A 52 -43.56 -8.82 22.94
C SER A 52 -44.08 -7.39 22.72
N THR A 53 -43.46 -6.40 23.34
CA THR A 53 -43.95 -5.02 23.42
C THR A 53 -43.04 -4.03 22.67
N ALA A 54 -41.73 -4.23 22.73
CA ALA A 54 -40.72 -3.35 22.13
C ALA A 54 -39.46 -4.14 21.74
N LEU A 55 -38.72 -3.56 20.80
CA LEU A 55 -37.36 -3.87 20.46
C LEU A 55 -36.49 -2.85 21.18
N TYR A 56 -35.39 -3.32 21.73
CA TYR A 56 -34.39 -2.51 22.39
C TYR A 56 -33.05 -2.87 21.81
N PHE A 57 -32.21 -1.88 21.58
CA PHE A 57 -30.88 -2.06 21.02
C PHE A 57 -30.04 -0.84 21.35
N THR A 58 -28.74 -0.94 21.15
CA THR A 58 -27.81 0.18 21.27
C THR A 58 -27.38 0.61 19.88
N LEU A 59 -27.41 1.91 19.61
CA LEU A 59 -26.81 2.48 18.41
C LEU A 59 -25.37 2.89 18.75
N THR A 60 -24.41 2.41 17.97
CA THR A 60 -22.98 2.64 18.22
C THR A 60 -22.31 3.38 17.07
N ASP A 61 -21.40 4.30 17.42
CA ASP A 61 -20.51 5.00 16.48
C ASP A 61 -19.13 5.13 17.14
N GLY A 62 -18.22 4.23 16.77
CA GLY A 62 -16.91 4.10 17.43
C GLY A 62 -17.05 3.75 18.91
N ASP A 63 -16.56 4.62 19.80
CA ASP A 63 -16.65 4.45 21.26
C ASP A 63 -17.95 5.05 21.85
N ALA A 64 -18.81 5.67 21.03
CA ALA A 64 -20.05 6.28 21.48
C ALA A 64 -21.23 5.30 21.41
N GLU A 65 -22.09 5.32 22.43
CA GLU A 65 -23.25 4.44 22.56
C GLU A 65 -24.51 5.23 22.89
N LEU A 66 -25.62 4.90 22.23
CA LEU A 66 -26.93 5.47 22.48
C LEU A 66 -28.01 4.38 22.58
N PRO A 67 -28.57 4.14 23.77
CA PRO A 67 -29.69 3.21 23.93
C PRO A 67 -30.92 3.65 23.11
N CYS A 68 -31.55 2.68 22.46
CA CYS A 68 -32.71 2.88 21.60
C CYS A 68 -33.85 1.93 22.01
N MET A 69 -35.09 2.45 21.97
CA MET A 69 -36.30 1.66 22.18
C MET A 69 -37.31 1.92 21.06
N LEU A 70 -37.69 0.86 20.35
CA LEU A 70 -38.67 0.89 19.29
C LEU A 70 -39.88 0.01 19.62
N TRP A 71 -41.08 0.57 19.62
CA TRP A 71 -42.30 -0.20 19.89
C TRP A 71 -42.53 -1.29 18.83
N ALA A 72 -42.87 -2.51 19.26
CA ALA A 72 -43.01 -3.66 18.37
C ALA A 72 -44.13 -3.47 17.33
N ASN A 73 -45.21 -2.79 17.71
CA ASN A 73 -46.31 -2.46 16.79
C ASN A 73 -45.93 -1.45 15.70
N ARG A 74 -44.88 -0.66 15.93
CA ARG A 74 -44.33 0.30 14.98
C ARG A 74 -43.31 -0.38 14.09
N TYR A 75 -42.39 -1.15 14.67
CA TYR A 75 -41.41 -1.97 13.94
C TYR A 75 -42.08 -2.88 12.90
N GLN A 76 -43.18 -3.55 13.26
CA GLN A 76 -43.92 -4.43 12.33
C GLN A 76 -44.51 -3.71 11.09
N LYS A 77 -44.58 -2.38 11.10
CA LYS A 77 -45.05 -1.57 9.97
C LYS A 77 -43.92 -0.96 9.15
N MET A 78 -42.68 -1.11 9.62
CA MET A 78 -41.48 -0.65 8.94
C MET A 78 -41.00 -1.73 7.98
N ASP A 79 -40.46 -1.32 6.84
CA ASP A 79 -39.79 -2.20 5.87
C ASP A 79 -38.28 -2.22 6.18
N ALA A 80 -37.95 -2.63 7.41
CA ALA A 80 -36.59 -2.66 7.94
C ALA A 80 -36.37 -3.99 8.65
N ASP A 81 -35.29 -4.69 8.30
CA ASP A 81 -34.84 -5.88 9.01
C ASP A 81 -33.62 -5.52 9.84
N LEU A 82 -33.78 -5.49 11.17
CA LEU A 82 -32.73 -5.15 12.10
C LEU A 82 -32.11 -6.41 12.67
N GLU A 83 -30.80 -6.54 12.48
CA GLU A 83 -29.95 -7.53 13.13
C GLU A 83 -28.75 -6.81 13.77
N ASP A 84 -28.08 -7.46 14.74
CA ASP A 84 -26.81 -6.94 15.25
C ASP A 84 -25.80 -6.82 14.10
N GLY A 85 -25.08 -5.70 14.03
CA GLY A 85 -24.17 -5.35 12.94
C GLY A 85 -24.81 -4.57 11.79
N THR A 86 -26.12 -4.30 11.83
CA THR A 86 -26.79 -3.52 10.78
C THR A 86 -26.52 -2.03 10.96
N GLU A 87 -25.99 -1.36 9.93
CA GLU A 87 -25.89 0.10 9.91
C GLU A 87 -27.25 0.73 9.58
N VAL A 88 -27.67 1.69 10.40
CA VAL A 88 -29.01 2.29 10.28
C VAL A 88 -28.95 3.79 10.49
N ILE A 89 -29.85 4.50 9.81
CA ILE A 89 -30.21 5.88 10.14
C ILE A 89 -31.54 5.84 10.89
N LEU A 90 -31.52 6.32 12.13
CA LEU A 90 -32.70 6.47 12.97
C LEU A 90 -33.17 7.91 12.96
N GLU A 91 -34.48 8.12 12.87
CA GLU A 91 -35.12 9.41 13.17
C GLU A 91 -36.09 9.25 14.33
N GLY A 92 -35.92 10.05 15.38
CA GLY A 92 -36.59 9.84 16.65
C GLY A 92 -36.56 11.02 17.62
N ASP A 93 -37.28 10.87 18.72
CA ASP A 93 -37.19 11.80 19.86
C ASP A 93 -36.29 11.20 20.94
N ILE A 94 -35.49 12.07 21.58
CA ILE A 94 -34.76 11.71 22.79
C ILE A 94 -35.70 11.79 23.98
N ASP A 95 -35.80 10.70 24.74
CA ASP A 95 -36.60 10.63 25.96
C ASP A 95 -35.71 10.41 27.19
N TYR A 96 -36.05 11.07 28.30
CA TYR A 96 -35.37 10.91 29.58
C TYR A 96 -36.32 10.32 30.62
N TRP A 97 -36.05 9.09 31.04
CA TRP A 97 -36.87 8.40 32.04
C TRP A 97 -36.47 8.84 33.46
N THR A 98 -37.30 9.67 34.09
CA THR A 98 -37.01 10.32 35.37
C THR A 98 -36.86 9.37 36.55
N GLU A 99 -37.56 8.23 36.56
CA GLU A 99 -37.46 7.25 37.66
C GLU A 99 -36.12 6.49 37.65
N GLY A 100 -35.58 6.22 36.46
CA GLY A 100 -34.34 5.46 36.28
C GLY A 100 -33.12 6.31 35.91
N GLY A 101 -33.31 7.59 35.59
CA GLY A 101 -32.26 8.51 35.17
C GLY A 101 -31.59 8.14 33.84
N LYS A 102 -32.34 7.53 32.90
CA LYS A 102 -31.80 7.01 31.64
C LYS A 102 -32.28 7.83 30.44
N ILE A 103 -31.42 7.89 29.41
CA ILE A 103 -31.74 8.48 28.10
C ILE A 103 -31.94 7.35 27.11
N ASP A 104 -33.03 7.41 26.34
CA ASP A 104 -33.29 6.50 25.23
C ASP A 104 -33.72 7.30 23.99
N LEU A 105 -33.24 6.90 22.81
CA LEU A 105 -33.80 7.35 21.53
C LEU A 105 -35.02 6.50 21.18
N LYS A 106 -36.13 7.16 20.86
CA LYS A 106 -37.38 6.51 20.44
C LYS A 106 -37.65 6.77 18.96
N PRO A 107 -37.11 5.93 18.05
CA PRO A 107 -37.27 6.15 16.63
C PRO A 107 -38.74 5.99 16.18
N TRP A 108 -39.16 6.83 15.23
CA TRP A 108 -40.36 6.61 14.42
C TRP A 108 -40.05 6.21 12.98
N GLU A 109 -38.81 6.43 12.53
CA GLU A 109 -38.31 5.99 11.23
C GLU A 109 -36.96 5.29 11.43
N VAL A 110 -36.77 4.21 10.68
CA VAL A 110 -35.56 3.42 10.64
C VAL A 110 -35.26 3.17 9.16
N ILE A 111 -34.11 3.65 8.72
CA ILE A 111 -33.62 3.43 7.36
C ILE A 111 -32.43 2.51 7.50
N VAL A 112 -32.55 1.28 7.02
CA VAL A 112 -31.41 0.37 6.91
C VAL A 112 -30.49 0.92 5.83
N VAL A 113 -29.25 1.21 6.19
CA VAL A 113 -28.22 1.54 5.22
C VAL A 113 -27.80 0.21 4.61
N GLY A 114 -28.38 -0.13 3.46
CA GLY A 114 -28.11 -1.41 2.80
C GLY A 114 -26.73 -1.42 2.12
N ASP A 115 -26.13 -2.60 2.02
CA ASP A 115 -24.89 -2.87 1.25
C ASP A 115 -24.94 -2.29 -0.18
N GLY A 116 -26.13 -2.18 -0.77
CA GLY A 116 -26.35 -1.61 -2.10
C GLY A 116 -26.08 -0.11 -2.20
N ASP A 117 -26.36 0.68 -1.16
CA ASP A 117 -26.08 2.12 -1.18
C ASP A 117 -24.59 2.40 -1.00
N GLN A 118 -23.93 1.60 -0.16
CA GLN A 118 -22.48 1.67 0.01
C GLN A 118 -21.76 1.20 -1.26
N ALA A 119 -22.18 0.07 -1.86
CA ALA A 119 -21.66 -0.40 -3.13
C ALA A 119 -21.89 0.63 -4.26
N ALA A 120 -23.07 1.26 -4.32
CA ALA A 120 -23.34 2.32 -5.28
C ALA A 120 -22.51 3.58 -5.05
N ALA A 121 -22.18 3.92 -3.79
CA ALA A 121 -21.26 5.00 -3.46
C ALA A 121 -19.83 4.70 -3.92
N VAL A 122 -19.34 3.47 -3.69
CA VAL A 122 -18.03 3.01 -4.16
C VAL A 122 -17.97 2.99 -5.68
N GLU A 123 -19.02 2.50 -6.36
CA GLU A 123 -19.07 2.49 -7.83
C GLU A 123 -19.06 3.90 -8.43
N ARG A 124 -19.81 4.83 -7.82
CA ARG A 124 -19.83 6.23 -8.25
C ARG A 124 -18.45 6.87 -8.10
N LEU A 125 -17.82 6.70 -6.94
CA LEU A 125 -16.48 7.22 -6.70
C LEU A 125 -15.46 6.58 -7.65
N ARG A 126 -15.54 5.27 -7.89
CA ARG A 126 -14.68 4.59 -8.87
C ARG A 126 -14.81 5.21 -10.25
N SER A 127 -16.04 5.40 -10.72
CA SER A 127 -16.31 6.02 -12.02
C SER A 127 -15.74 7.44 -12.10
N GLU A 128 -15.93 8.26 -11.05
CA GLU A 128 -15.41 9.63 -10.98
C GLU A 128 -13.87 9.68 -11.00
N LEU A 129 -13.20 8.76 -10.31
CA LEU A 129 -11.74 8.68 -10.28
C LEU A 129 -11.15 8.12 -11.57
N GLU A 130 -11.84 7.17 -12.21
CA GLU A 130 -11.48 6.66 -13.55
C GLU A 130 -11.58 7.76 -14.60
N GLU A 131 -12.64 8.57 -14.58
CA GLU A 131 -12.78 9.73 -15.47
C GLU A 131 -11.66 10.78 -15.26
N ARG A 132 -11.10 10.84 -14.06
CA ARG A 132 -9.95 11.70 -13.72
C ARG A 132 -8.59 11.06 -14.08
N GLY A 133 -8.56 9.82 -14.56
CA GLY A 133 -7.34 9.09 -14.91
C GLY A 133 -6.51 8.62 -13.70
N TRP A 134 -7.13 8.50 -12.52
CA TRP A 134 -6.40 8.14 -11.29
C TRP A 134 -5.93 6.68 -11.24
N PHE A 135 -6.48 5.84 -12.12
CA PHE A 135 -6.12 4.43 -12.23
C PHE A 135 -5.14 4.14 -13.38
N ASP A 136 -4.78 5.17 -14.15
CA ASP A 136 -3.93 5.04 -15.34
C ASP A 136 -2.53 4.53 -14.94
N ASP A 137 -2.09 3.44 -15.56
CA ASP A 137 -0.78 2.85 -15.29
C ASP A 137 0.39 3.81 -15.60
N GLU A 138 0.17 4.84 -16.43
CA GLU A 138 1.16 5.88 -16.74
C GLU A 138 1.45 6.81 -15.55
N GLN A 139 0.55 6.89 -14.56
CA GLN A 139 0.74 7.67 -13.34
C GLN A 139 1.48 6.90 -12.25
N LYS A 140 1.58 5.57 -12.38
CA LYS A 140 2.12 4.69 -11.35
C LYS A 140 3.64 4.68 -11.35
N GLN A 141 4.22 4.76 -10.16
CA GLN A 141 5.65 4.79 -9.89
C GLN A 141 6.11 3.44 -9.37
N ARG A 142 7.14 2.84 -9.98
CA ARG A 142 7.68 1.59 -9.44
C ARG A 142 8.52 1.88 -8.20
N PRO A 143 8.33 1.13 -7.09
CA PRO A 143 9.26 1.16 -5.98
C PRO A 143 10.70 0.89 -6.44
N PRO A 144 11.70 1.53 -5.82
CA PRO A 144 13.10 1.30 -6.18
C PRO A 144 13.50 -0.13 -5.87
N ALA A 145 14.37 -0.70 -6.72
CA ALA A 145 14.83 -2.08 -6.56
C ALA A 145 15.63 -2.29 -5.27
N PHE A 146 16.27 -1.25 -4.73
CA PHE A 146 17.07 -1.31 -3.50
C PHE A 146 16.64 -0.19 -2.57
N PRO A 147 15.48 -0.33 -1.89
CA PRO A 147 15.06 0.65 -0.91
C PRO A 147 15.96 0.55 0.32
N GLU A 148 16.51 1.67 0.77
CA GLU A 148 17.23 1.75 2.04
C GLU A 148 16.23 1.85 3.20
N ARG A 149 15.08 2.50 2.97
CA ARG A 149 14.05 2.67 3.99
C ARG A 149 12.63 2.56 3.45
N VAL A 150 11.83 1.76 4.12
CA VAL A 150 10.43 1.51 3.81
C VAL A 150 9.55 2.11 4.91
N GLY A 151 8.66 3.01 4.52
CA GLY A 151 7.62 3.55 5.38
C GLY A 151 6.45 2.56 5.47
N VAL A 152 5.87 2.38 6.65
CA VAL A 152 4.72 1.48 6.85
C VAL A 152 3.61 2.21 7.58
N VAL A 153 2.48 2.41 6.90
CA VAL A 153 1.24 2.94 7.49
C VAL A 153 0.36 1.77 7.91
N THR A 154 0.31 1.49 9.21
CA THR A 154 -0.54 0.44 9.77
C THR A 154 -0.75 0.65 11.27
N SER A 155 -1.59 -0.17 11.89
CA SER A 155 -1.80 -0.13 13.34
C SER A 155 -0.60 -0.70 14.10
N LEU A 156 -0.08 0.05 15.07
CA LEU A 156 0.96 -0.43 16.00
C LEU A 156 0.48 -1.57 16.92
N ARG A 157 -0.82 -1.85 16.95
CA ARG A 157 -1.38 -2.96 17.73
C ARG A 157 -1.58 -4.23 16.90
N GLY A 158 -1.66 -4.11 15.57
CA GLY A 158 -1.97 -5.23 14.67
C GLY A 158 -0.75 -5.98 14.13
N ASP A 159 -0.95 -7.23 13.73
CA ASP A 159 0.15 -8.13 13.32
C ASP A 159 0.79 -7.76 11.96
N ALA A 160 0.09 -6.99 11.12
CA ALA A 160 0.57 -6.60 9.79
C ALA A 160 1.97 -5.97 9.78
N ARG A 161 2.32 -5.18 10.80
CA ARG A 161 3.67 -4.59 10.91
C ARG A 161 4.74 -5.66 11.05
N TYR A 162 4.45 -6.74 11.78
CA TYR A 162 5.38 -7.85 11.98
C TYR A 162 5.46 -8.70 10.72
N ASP A 163 4.34 -8.93 10.04
CA ASP A 163 4.33 -9.65 8.77
C ASP A 163 5.17 -8.94 7.71
N ILE A 164 5.02 -7.62 7.57
CA ILE A 164 5.83 -6.80 6.65
C ILE A 164 7.30 -6.83 7.09
N GLN A 165 7.57 -6.60 8.38
CA GLN A 165 8.93 -6.59 8.89
C GLN A 165 9.65 -7.91 8.63
N ASN A 166 9.01 -9.04 8.97
CA ASN A 166 9.59 -10.36 8.78
C ASN A 166 9.82 -10.66 7.30
N ALA A 167 8.84 -10.37 6.44
CA ALA A 167 8.96 -10.60 5.00
C ALA A 167 10.12 -9.81 4.38
N ILE A 168 10.34 -8.56 4.80
CA ILE A 168 11.47 -7.75 4.34
C ILE A 168 12.78 -8.28 4.94
N HIS A 169 12.87 -8.42 6.26
CA HIS A 169 14.13 -8.73 6.96
C HIS A 169 14.63 -10.17 6.79
N GLU A 170 13.74 -11.12 6.44
CA GLU A 170 14.16 -12.47 6.04
C GLU A 170 14.99 -12.47 4.76
N GLN A 171 14.73 -11.52 3.85
CA GLN A 171 15.45 -11.38 2.59
C GLN A 171 16.55 -10.32 2.63
N ASP A 172 16.27 -9.15 3.23
CA ASP A 172 17.22 -8.06 3.40
C ASP A 172 17.08 -7.40 4.79
N PRO A 173 17.92 -7.77 5.77
CA PRO A 173 17.89 -7.19 7.11
C PRO A 173 18.50 -5.78 7.17
N THR A 174 19.01 -5.23 6.06
CA THR A 174 19.62 -3.89 6.03
C THR A 174 18.61 -2.78 5.75
N VAL A 175 17.40 -3.13 5.33
CA VAL A 175 16.31 -2.18 5.06
C VAL A 175 15.75 -1.62 6.38
N ASP A 176 15.82 -0.31 6.54
CA ASP A 176 15.18 0.39 7.65
C ASP A 176 13.66 0.41 7.48
N ILE A 177 12.91 0.20 8.56
CA ILE A 177 11.45 0.24 8.53
C ILE A 177 10.95 1.35 9.44
N LEU A 178 10.27 2.34 8.86
CA LEU A 178 9.67 3.46 9.59
C LEU A 178 8.15 3.26 9.69
N VAL A 179 7.67 2.85 10.86
CA VAL A 179 6.24 2.61 11.07
C VAL A 179 5.54 3.89 11.53
N LYS A 180 4.50 4.28 10.81
CA LYS A 180 3.55 5.32 11.20
C LYS A 180 2.26 4.68 11.67
N ASP A 181 1.97 4.81 12.96
CA ASP A 181 0.71 4.36 13.54
C ASP A 181 -0.47 5.01 12.84
N ALA A 182 -1.42 4.19 12.40
CA ALA A 182 -2.68 4.63 11.83
C ALA A 182 -3.82 3.71 12.28
N THR A 183 -4.97 4.34 12.54
CA THR A 183 -6.25 3.64 12.65
C THR A 183 -6.63 3.11 11.27
N VAL A 184 -6.81 1.79 11.14
CA VAL A 184 -7.06 1.10 9.86
C VAL A 184 -8.50 0.54 9.74
N GLN A 185 -9.36 0.87 10.70
CA GLN A 185 -10.76 0.47 10.75
C GLN A 185 -11.61 1.52 11.48
N GLY A 186 -12.92 1.55 11.20
CA GLY A 186 -13.84 2.54 11.77
C GLY A 186 -13.84 3.89 11.02
N SER A 187 -14.70 4.80 11.46
CA SER A 187 -15.00 6.08 10.80
C SER A 187 -13.79 7.03 10.69
N GLU A 188 -12.86 6.97 11.65
CA GLU A 188 -11.63 7.79 11.66
C GLU A 188 -10.49 7.25 10.77
N ALA A 189 -10.60 6.01 10.30
CA ALA A 189 -9.52 5.36 9.56
C ALA A 189 -9.11 6.08 8.27
N PRO A 190 -10.02 6.55 7.38
CA PRO A 190 -9.63 7.27 6.17
C PRO A 190 -8.72 8.47 6.44
N THR A 191 -9.05 9.25 7.47
CA THR A 191 -8.28 10.42 7.87
C THR A 191 -6.94 10.02 8.49
N SER A 192 -6.92 8.99 9.33
CA SER A 192 -5.69 8.50 9.94
C SER A 192 -4.71 7.92 8.90
N ILE A 193 -5.21 7.15 7.93
CA ILE A 193 -4.41 6.55 6.86
C ILE A 193 -3.81 7.64 5.96
N ALA A 194 -4.63 8.57 5.47
CA ALA A 194 -4.15 9.67 4.62
C ALA A 194 -3.09 10.53 5.33
N ASN A 195 -3.30 10.84 6.61
CA ASN A 195 -2.29 11.54 7.42
C ASN A 195 -1.01 10.73 7.57
N GLY A 196 -1.11 9.40 7.69
CA GLY A 196 0.03 8.50 7.75
C GLY A 196 0.86 8.54 6.46
N ILE A 197 0.19 8.42 5.31
CA ILE A 197 0.81 8.50 3.97
C ILE A 197 1.50 9.85 3.81
N HIS A 198 0.78 10.96 4.00
CA HIS A 198 1.36 12.29 3.87
C HIS A 198 2.49 12.57 4.87
N HIS A 199 2.51 11.91 6.03
CA HIS A 199 3.60 12.06 6.98
C HIS A 199 4.87 11.39 6.47
N LEU A 200 4.76 10.17 5.94
CA LEU A 200 5.89 9.42 5.39
C LEU A 200 6.37 10.02 4.06
N ASP A 201 5.46 10.48 3.20
CA ASP A 201 5.80 11.10 1.90
C ASP A 201 6.58 12.42 2.05
N ARG A 202 6.48 13.09 3.20
CA ARG A 202 7.28 14.29 3.50
C ARG A 202 8.71 13.98 3.93
N SER A 203 9.02 12.72 4.20
CA SER A 203 10.36 12.30 4.60
C SER A 203 11.17 11.96 3.36
N GLU A 204 12.19 12.77 3.06
CA GLU A 204 13.11 12.52 1.93
C GLU A 204 13.89 11.19 2.08
N GLU A 205 13.90 10.61 3.28
CA GLU A 205 14.57 9.34 3.56
C GLU A 205 13.69 8.11 3.30
N VAL A 206 12.42 8.23 2.90
CA VAL A 206 11.55 7.07 2.66
C VAL A 206 11.49 6.78 1.16
N ASP A 207 11.89 5.57 0.78
CA ASP A 207 11.99 5.17 -0.63
C ASP A 207 10.70 4.55 -1.18
N SER A 208 9.88 4.01 -0.29
CA SER A 208 8.58 3.41 -0.61
C SER A 208 7.69 3.38 0.64
N ILE A 209 6.37 3.44 0.44
CA ILE A 209 5.39 3.41 1.52
C ILE A 209 4.50 2.18 1.34
N ILE A 210 4.42 1.32 2.36
CA ILE A 210 3.43 0.24 2.43
C ILE A 210 2.24 0.73 3.26
N VAL A 211 1.04 0.64 2.70
CA VAL A 211 -0.22 0.89 3.42
C VAL A 211 -0.95 -0.43 3.53
N GLY A 212 -1.16 -0.91 4.75
CA GLY A 212 -1.74 -2.23 4.92
C GLY A 212 -2.43 -2.43 6.26
N ARG A 213 -3.25 -3.47 6.30
CA ARG A 213 -3.95 -3.91 7.52
C ARG A 213 -3.72 -5.41 7.75
N GLY A 214 -3.86 -5.83 8.99
CA GLY A 214 -3.90 -7.26 9.33
C GLY A 214 -5.28 -7.86 9.04
N GLY A 215 -5.48 -9.13 9.41
CA GLY A 215 -6.79 -9.79 9.28
C GLY A 215 -7.93 -9.04 10.00
N GLY A 216 -9.15 -9.17 9.48
CA GLY A 216 -10.37 -8.51 10.00
C GLY A 216 -11.58 -8.75 9.08
N SER A 217 -12.78 -8.40 9.52
CA SER A 217 -14.02 -8.52 8.72
C SER A 217 -14.07 -7.60 7.49
N ASP A 218 -14.95 -7.91 6.54
CA ASP A 218 -15.14 -7.15 5.30
C ASP A 218 -15.66 -5.73 5.54
N SER A 219 -16.49 -5.52 6.58
CA SER A 219 -16.98 -4.20 6.99
C SER A 219 -15.85 -3.19 7.26
N ASN A 220 -14.69 -3.69 7.68
CA ASN A 220 -13.52 -2.85 7.97
C ASN A 220 -12.75 -2.42 6.71
N LEU A 221 -13.07 -2.92 5.50
CA LEU A 221 -12.39 -2.51 4.26
C LEU A 221 -12.80 -1.13 3.77
N GLN A 222 -13.98 -0.64 4.17
CA GLN A 222 -14.57 0.55 3.56
C GLN A 222 -13.75 1.82 3.78
N ALA A 223 -12.91 1.85 4.82
CA ALA A 223 -11.94 2.92 5.03
C ALA A 223 -11.02 3.17 3.82
N PHE A 224 -10.75 2.13 3.04
CA PHE A 224 -9.88 2.17 1.85
C PHE A 224 -10.66 2.47 0.55
N ASN A 225 -11.99 2.55 0.59
CA ASN A 225 -12.84 2.95 -0.52
C ASN A 225 -13.28 4.42 -0.39
N THR A 226 -12.34 5.30 -0.07
CA THR A 226 -12.62 6.73 0.13
C THR A 226 -11.75 7.60 -0.75
N GLU A 227 -12.30 8.73 -1.20
CA GLU A 227 -11.55 9.70 -2.01
C GLU A 227 -10.33 10.22 -1.24
N ARG A 228 -10.43 10.38 0.08
CA ARG A 228 -9.33 10.87 0.93
C ARG A 228 -8.12 9.95 0.90
N VAL A 229 -8.31 8.64 0.99
CA VAL A 229 -7.20 7.68 0.92
C VAL A 229 -6.67 7.62 -0.51
N ALA A 230 -7.56 7.58 -1.51
CA ALA A 230 -7.18 7.63 -2.92
C ALA A 230 -6.33 8.85 -3.25
N GLU A 231 -6.73 10.04 -2.80
CA GLU A 231 -6.00 11.29 -3.04
C GLU A 231 -4.63 11.27 -2.38
N ALA A 232 -4.53 10.78 -1.15
CA ALA A 232 -3.26 10.68 -0.45
C ALA A 232 -2.27 9.74 -1.16
N ILE A 233 -2.77 8.65 -1.76
CA ILE A 233 -1.97 7.73 -2.56
C ILE A 233 -1.58 8.40 -3.89
N PHE A 234 -2.56 8.90 -4.64
CA PHE A 234 -2.36 9.48 -5.98
C PHE A 234 -1.39 10.67 -5.98
N THR A 235 -1.41 11.49 -4.92
CA THR A 235 -0.59 12.69 -4.82
C THR A 235 0.77 12.46 -4.14
N ALA A 236 1.07 11.23 -3.73
CA ALA A 236 2.35 10.89 -3.11
C ALA A 236 3.49 10.99 -4.14
N ASN A 237 4.61 11.56 -3.71
CA ASN A 237 5.85 11.57 -4.49
C ASN A 237 6.65 10.28 -4.29
N THR A 238 6.34 9.55 -3.22
CA THR A 238 6.96 8.28 -2.84
C THR A 238 6.06 7.13 -3.30
N PRO A 239 6.61 6.09 -3.96
CA PRO A 239 5.83 4.94 -4.42
C PRO A 239 5.06 4.26 -3.28
N VAL A 240 3.76 4.03 -3.48
CA VAL A 240 2.84 3.45 -2.50
C VAL A 240 2.42 2.04 -2.91
N VAL A 241 2.66 1.09 -2.01
CA VAL A 241 2.24 -0.31 -2.12
C VAL A 241 1.10 -0.58 -1.15
N THR A 242 -0.02 -1.11 -1.61
CA THR A 242 -1.11 -1.54 -0.72
C THR A 242 -1.03 -3.02 -0.37
N ALA A 243 -1.39 -3.33 0.87
CA ALA A 243 -1.45 -4.67 1.46
C ALA A 243 -2.71 -4.82 2.32
N ILE A 244 -3.87 -4.68 1.68
CA ILE A 244 -5.16 -4.54 2.37
C ILE A 244 -5.95 -5.87 2.34
N GLY A 245 -5.98 -6.52 1.17
CA GLY A 245 -6.57 -7.83 0.95
C GLY A 245 -8.08 -7.86 0.68
N HIS A 246 -8.44 -8.58 -0.39
CA HIS A 246 -9.64 -9.40 -0.65
C HIS A 246 -9.48 -10.02 -2.05
N THR A 247 -10.07 -11.18 -2.30
CA THR A 247 -9.97 -11.85 -3.62
C THR A 247 -11.08 -11.41 -4.58
N ASP A 248 -12.20 -10.92 -4.03
CA ASP A 248 -13.47 -10.87 -4.74
C ASP A 248 -13.88 -9.47 -5.24
N ASP A 249 -13.24 -8.40 -4.75
CA ASP A 249 -13.38 -7.04 -5.31
C ASP A 249 -11.99 -6.39 -5.49
N ARG A 250 -11.90 -5.16 -6.03
CA ARG A 250 -10.67 -4.35 -6.02
C ARG A 250 -10.99 -3.02 -5.34
N LEU A 251 -10.36 -2.75 -4.19
CA LEU A 251 -10.58 -1.51 -3.45
C LEU A 251 -10.09 -0.32 -4.28
N ILE A 252 -10.67 0.85 -4.03
CA ILE A 252 -10.23 2.07 -4.71
C ILE A 252 -8.76 2.36 -4.38
N ALA A 253 -8.34 2.21 -3.11
CA ALA A 253 -6.94 2.35 -2.72
C ALA A 253 -6.02 1.42 -3.53
N ASP A 254 -6.40 0.16 -3.77
CA ASP A 254 -5.60 -0.79 -4.57
C ASP A 254 -5.51 -0.39 -6.05
N GLN A 255 -6.54 0.27 -6.59
CA GLN A 255 -6.56 0.69 -7.99
C GLN A 255 -5.69 1.94 -8.23
N VAL A 256 -5.65 2.84 -7.24
CA VAL A 256 -4.82 4.06 -7.28
C VAL A 256 -3.38 3.78 -6.92
N ALA A 257 -3.12 2.79 -6.05
CA ALA A 257 -1.77 2.45 -5.63
C ALA A 257 -0.88 2.05 -6.81
N ASP A 258 0.41 2.30 -6.64
CA ASP A 258 1.41 1.91 -7.64
C ASP A 258 1.50 0.40 -7.77
N VAL A 259 1.36 -0.29 -6.64
CA VAL A 259 1.35 -1.74 -6.54
C VAL A 259 0.32 -2.17 -5.52
N ALA A 260 -0.55 -3.09 -5.91
CA ALA A 260 -1.50 -3.72 -5.00
C ALA A 260 -1.12 -5.16 -4.72
N THR A 261 -1.05 -5.52 -3.45
CA THR A 261 -0.78 -6.88 -2.98
C THR A 261 -1.90 -7.36 -2.05
N ILE A 262 -2.07 -8.68 -1.96
CA ILE A 262 -3.17 -9.28 -1.22
C ILE A 262 -2.90 -9.27 0.30
N THR A 263 -1.65 -9.34 0.73
CA THR A 263 -1.29 -9.49 2.14
C THR A 263 -0.12 -8.61 2.55
N PRO A 264 -0.01 -8.24 3.84
CA PRO A 264 1.17 -7.58 4.39
C PRO A 264 2.49 -8.31 4.10
N THR A 265 2.49 -9.64 4.19
CA THR A 265 3.64 -10.48 3.81
C THR A 265 4.00 -10.30 2.33
N ALA A 266 3.01 -10.35 1.43
CA ALA A 266 3.23 -10.21 -0.01
C ALA A 266 3.76 -8.81 -0.38
N ALA A 267 3.34 -7.75 0.31
CA ALA A 267 3.95 -6.43 0.12
C ALA A 267 5.42 -6.41 0.52
N GLY A 268 5.77 -6.99 1.67
CA GLY A 268 7.16 -7.08 2.10
C GLY A 268 8.02 -7.88 1.11
N GLU A 269 7.52 -9.03 0.66
CA GLU A 269 8.19 -9.84 -0.37
C GLU A 269 8.34 -9.09 -1.69
N TYR A 270 7.29 -8.39 -2.15
CA TYR A 270 7.35 -7.61 -3.39
C TYR A 270 8.45 -6.55 -3.35
N ILE A 271 8.53 -5.80 -2.25
CA ILE A 271 9.55 -4.77 -2.05
C ILE A 271 10.96 -5.34 -2.21
N VAL A 272 11.25 -6.53 -1.66
CA VAL A 272 12.60 -7.09 -1.73
C VAL A 272 12.86 -7.89 -3.03
N ASN A 273 11.85 -8.56 -3.58
CA ASN A 273 11.97 -9.35 -4.82
C ASN A 273 12.27 -8.49 -6.06
N SER A 274 11.93 -7.20 -6.01
CA SER A 274 12.29 -6.20 -7.04
C SER A 274 13.79 -6.20 -7.39
N ARG A 275 14.66 -6.64 -6.46
CA ARG A 275 16.11 -6.82 -6.68
C ARG A 275 16.43 -7.91 -7.69
N GLU A 276 15.78 -9.06 -7.58
CA GLU A 276 16.06 -10.20 -8.48
C GLU A 276 15.66 -9.86 -9.91
N GLU A 277 14.50 -9.19 -10.06
CA GLU A 277 14.06 -8.67 -11.35
C GLU A 277 15.07 -7.66 -11.92
N PHE A 278 15.58 -6.75 -11.08
CA PHE A 278 16.62 -5.80 -11.49
C PHE A 278 17.91 -6.49 -11.94
N PHE A 279 18.42 -7.47 -11.18
CA PHE A 279 19.63 -8.22 -11.57
C PHE A 279 19.43 -8.99 -12.88
N ALA A 280 18.27 -9.62 -13.05
CA ALA A 280 17.95 -10.39 -14.25
C ALA A 280 17.78 -9.48 -15.48
N GLY A 281 17.17 -8.31 -15.32
CA GLY A 281 16.84 -7.38 -16.40
C GLY A 281 17.99 -6.46 -16.81
N GLU A 282 18.77 -5.95 -15.86
CA GLU A 282 19.77 -4.90 -16.13
C GLU A 282 21.21 -5.44 -16.05
N VAL A 283 21.53 -6.18 -14.99
CA VAL A 283 22.93 -6.57 -14.71
C VAL A 283 23.36 -7.74 -15.60
N LYS A 284 22.51 -8.76 -15.75
CA LYS A 284 22.86 -9.96 -16.51
C LYS A 284 23.11 -9.68 -18.00
N PRO A 285 22.29 -8.86 -18.71
CA PRO A 285 22.60 -8.51 -20.09
C PRO A 285 23.91 -7.72 -20.23
N LEU A 286 24.19 -6.81 -19.29
CA LEU A 286 25.45 -6.06 -19.27
C LEU A 286 26.67 -6.98 -19.10
N ALA A 287 26.58 -7.95 -18.19
CA ALA A 287 27.62 -8.96 -17.99
C ALA A 287 27.85 -9.78 -19.26
N GLN A 288 26.77 -10.23 -19.92
CA GLN A 288 26.86 -10.97 -21.19
C GLN A 288 27.49 -10.13 -22.32
N GLN A 289 27.17 -8.84 -22.39
CA GLN A 289 27.79 -7.93 -23.35
C GLN A 289 29.28 -7.74 -23.07
N LEU A 290 29.66 -7.61 -21.80
CA LEU A 290 31.05 -7.50 -21.39
C LEU A 290 31.84 -8.77 -21.73
N ASP A 291 31.27 -9.95 -21.44
CA ASP A 291 31.88 -11.23 -21.76
C ASP A 291 32.10 -11.39 -23.27
N ALA A 292 31.08 -11.09 -24.09
CA ALA A 292 31.20 -11.15 -25.55
C ALA A 292 32.24 -10.16 -26.10
N ALA A 293 32.30 -8.95 -25.55
CA ALA A 293 33.32 -7.96 -25.92
C ALA A 293 34.72 -8.43 -25.54
N TYR A 294 34.88 -9.03 -24.36
CA TYR A 294 36.14 -9.58 -23.90
C TYR A 294 36.61 -10.77 -24.74
N GLU A 295 35.72 -11.69 -25.11
CA GLU A 295 36.02 -12.80 -26.02
C GLU A 295 36.47 -12.30 -27.40
N THR A 296 35.80 -11.29 -27.93
CA THR A 296 36.18 -10.67 -29.21
C THR A 296 37.57 -10.04 -29.12
N PHE A 297 37.85 -9.29 -28.06
CA PHE A 297 39.16 -8.69 -27.82
C PHE A 297 40.27 -9.75 -27.71
N GLN A 298 40.03 -10.85 -27.01
CA GLN A 298 41.00 -11.95 -26.89
C GLN A 298 41.29 -12.59 -28.25
N GLN A 299 40.26 -12.84 -29.07
CA GLN A 299 40.44 -13.41 -30.41
C GLN A 299 41.25 -12.49 -31.33
N GLU A 300 40.98 -11.17 -31.31
CA GLU A 300 41.76 -10.19 -32.06
C GLU A 300 43.22 -10.18 -31.59
N HIS A 301 43.46 -10.21 -30.28
CA HIS A 301 44.81 -10.20 -29.73
C HIS A 301 45.60 -11.48 -30.06
N GLU A 302 44.95 -12.65 -30.01
CA GLU A 302 45.56 -13.92 -30.45
C GLU A 302 45.90 -13.88 -31.94
N HIS A 303 44.98 -13.39 -32.78
CA HIS A 303 45.21 -13.27 -34.22
C HIS A 303 46.38 -12.32 -34.55
N GLU A 304 46.48 -11.17 -33.87
CA GLU A 304 47.61 -10.26 -34.02
C GLU A 304 48.94 -10.92 -33.63
N ARG A 305 48.96 -11.74 -32.57
CA ARG A 305 50.17 -12.48 -32.16
C ARG A 305 50.56 -13.54 -33.17
N GLU A 306 49.60 -14.31 -33.68
CA GLU A 306 49.85 -15.29 -34.74
C GLU A 306 50.41 -14.64 -36.01
N LEU A 307 49.86 -13.49 -36.41
CA LEU A 307 50.37 -12.70 -37.53
C LEU A 307 51.80 -12.21 -37.29
N ALA A 308 52.10 -11.71 -36.08
CA ALA A 308 53.44 -11.26 -35.72
C ALA A 308 54.45 -12.42 -35.76
N GLU A 309 54.11 -13.58 -35.22
CA GLU A 309 54.95 -14.79 -35.26
C GLU A 309 55.19 -15.27 -36.69
N ALA A 310 54.15 -15.29 -37.54
CA ALA A 310 54.27 -15.67 -38.95
C ALA A 310 55.16 -14.70 -39.75
N VAL A 311 55.10 -13.40 -39.45
CA VAL A 311 55.98 -12.39 -40.05
C VAL A 311 57.44 -12.60 -39.61
N ASP A 312 57.69 -12.87 -38.33
CA ASP A 312 59.03 -13.16 -37.81
C ASP A 312 59.62 -14.45 -38.41
N GLU A 313 58.82 -15.50 -38.56
CA GLU A 313 59.25 -16.75 -39.19
C GLU A 313 59.55 -16.57 -40.68
N ALA A 314 58.70 -15.83 -41.40
CA ALA A 314 58.94 -15.49 -42.80
C ALA A 314 60.23 -14.66 -42.97
N ALA A 315 60.44 -13.66 -42.11
CA ALA A 315 61.65 -12.85 -42.10
C ALA A 315 62.92 -13.66 -41.76
N ALA A 316 62.81 -14.66 -40.88
CA ALA A 316 63.92 -15.57 -40.57
C ALA A 316 64.24 -16.53 -41.73
N SER A 317 63.26 -16.87 -42.58
CA SER A 317 63.42 -17.79 -43.71
C SER A 317 64.09 -17.17 -44.95
N GLU A 318 64.11 -15.84 -45.09
CA GLU A 318 64.70 -15.13 -46.25
C GLU A 318 66.26 -15.09 -46.25
N GLY A 319 66.91 -15.79 -45.34
CA GLY A 319 68.37 -15.88 -45.26
C GLY A 319 69.02 -16.97 -46.12
N LEU A 320 68.73 -17.11 -47.42
CA LEU A 320 69.58 -17.93 -48.29
C LEU A 320 70.95 -17.25 -48.43
N PRO A 321 72.07 -17.88 -48.03
CA PRO A 321 73.37 -17.23 -48.02
C PRO A 321 73.73 -16.70 -49.43
N PRO A 322 74.33 -15.50 -49.56
CA PRO A 322 74.65 -14.88 -50.86
C PRO A 322 75.54 -15.73 -51.79
N VAL A 323 76.11 -16.82 -51.27
CA VAL A 323 76.87 -17.83 -52.01
C VAL A 323 75.96 -18.67 -52.93
N TYR A 324 74.72 -18.97 -52.53
CA TYR A 324 73.82 -19.83 -53.30
C TYR A 324 73.28 -19.16 -54.57
N TYR A 325 72.91 -17.87 -54.51
CA TYR A 325 72.51 -17.14 -55.72
C TYR A 325 73.67 -16.93 -56.69
N LYS A 326 74.88 -16.66 -56.18
CA LYS A 326 76.09 -16.57 -57.02
C LYS A 326 76.40 -17.91 -57.70
N ALA A 327 76.27 -19.03 -56.98
CA ALA A 327 76.44 -20.36 -57.55
C ALA A 327 75.35 -20.70 -58.57
N ALA A 328 74.09 -20.39 -58.29
CA ALA A 328 72.97 -20.61 -59.21
C ALA A 328 73.12 -19.79 -60.51
N ILE A 329 73.51 -18.51 -60.41
CA ILE A 329 73.79 -17.66 -61.57
C ILE A 329 74.98 -18.21 -62.37
N ALA A 330 76.05 -18.66 -61.71
CA ALA A 330 77.20 -19.25 -62.40
C ALA A 330 76.83 -20.54 -63.15
N VAL A 331 75.99 -21.40 -62.56
CA VAL A 331 75.49 -22.63 -63.22
C VAL A 331 74.59 -22.29 -64.40
N LEU A 332 73.70 -21.30 -64.25
CA LEU A 332 72.86 -20.81 -65.35
C LEU A 332 73.68 -20.23 -66.50
N LEU A 333 74.71 -19.45 -66.20
CA LEU A 333 75.62 -18.91 -67.22
C LEU A 333 76.43 -20.00 -67.91
N LEU A 334 76.88 -21.03 -67.19
CA LEU A 334 77.56 -22.20 -67.78
C LEU A 334 76.64 -23.02 -68.68
N LEU A 335 75.38 -23.22 -68.27
CA LEU A 335 74.36 -23.87 -69.10
C LEU A 335 74.06 -23.05 -70.35
N LEU A 336 73.94 -21.73 -70.21
CA LEU A 336 73.71 -20.84 -71.35
C LEU A 336 74.91 -20.85 -72.32
N LEU A 337 76.13 -20.82 -71.79
CA LEU A 337 77.35 -20.96 -72.60
C LEU A 337 77.43 -22.33 -73.29
N ALA A 338 77.09 -23.42 -72.61
CA ALA A 338 77.03 -24.75 -73.19
C ALA A 338 75.99 -24.84 -74.31
N ILE A 339 74.79 -24.26 -74.13
CA ILE A 339 73.74 -24.19 -75.14
C ILE A 339 74.19 -23.34 -76.34
N THR A 340 74.81 -22.18 -76.10
CA THR A 340 75.33 -21.33 -77.19
C THR A 340 76.50 -21.98 -77.93
N GLY A 341 77.38 -22.72 -77.23
CA GLY A 341 78.46 -23.49 -77.83
C GLY A 341 77.94 -24.67 -78.66
N LEU A 342 76.87 -25.33 -78.21
CA LEU A 342 76.18 -26.37 -79.00
C LEU A 342 75.55 -25.79 -80.27
N TRP A 343 75.03 -24.55 -80.21
CA TRP A 343 74.47 -23.84 -81.36
C TRP A 343 75.53 -23.35 -82.35
N LEU A 344 76.68 -22.88 -81.87
CA LEU A 344 77.80 -22.44 -82.73
C LEU A 344 78.60 -23.61 -83.35
N GLY A 345 78.55 -24.81 -82.77
CA GLY A 345 79.20 -26.01 -83.30
C GLY A 345 78.39 -26.81 -84.34
N VAL A 346 77.18 -26.35 -84.67
CA VAL A 346 76.25 -27.02 -85.62
C VAL A 346 76.03 -26.18 -86.89
N ILE A 347 76.88 -25.20 -87.15
CA ILE A 347 77.00 -24.49 -88.44
C ILE A 347 78.40 -24.74 -88.98
#